data_AF-A0A9P9FKN9-F1
#
_entry.id   AF-A0A9P9FKN9-F1
#
_cell.length_a   1.000
_cell.length_b   1.000
_cell.length_c   1.000
_cell.angle_alpha   90.00
_cell.angle_beta   90.00
_cell.angle_gamma   90.00
#
_symmetry.space_group_name_H-M   'P 1'
#
loop_
_entity.id
_entity.type
_entity.pdbx_description
1 polymer ?
#
loop_
_entity_poly.entity_id
_entity_poly.type
_entity_poly.pdbx_seq_one_letter_code
_entity_poly.pdbx_strand_id
1 'polypeptide(L)'
;MSVSVTSSETLASPPPDIQGEAERETLKLSYALRQQPISVTLDGTTIFLSAMALVLLIHFFESYHAELLVSLVPVLLLVHNDYHNFLNLGPGGTPSTFQGYLRITWFRMWSLRDPFVAPKPDPSRLPTSGVLSRYNLPYRAGPRPTVAGIAPQRQLDQHGSRRCYRTLRRSMAKLAAQKPTKFGTEKSCLEKHGLALFARHPLQTTCQGEICHVHDSDHSMHMCLHPDDIKHVLEKGWGQRHPLAWRSRLLKSPVSADFVMIYAPRDDQELQVVCNIIEAAMWYTLAEDVEMGIYLKTT
;
A
#
# COMPACT_ATOMS: atom_id res chain seq x y z
N MET A 1 52.67 -46.29 20.13
CA MET A 1 51.47 -47.12 19.94
C MET A 1 50.28 -46.36 20.48
N SER A 2 49.26 -46.20 19.64
CA SER A 2 47.87 -45.76 19.89
C SER A 2 47.62 -44.53 20.77
N VAL A 3 47.25 -43.42 20.12
CA VAL A 3 46.64 -42.23 20.70
C VAL A 3 45.12 -42.44 20.67
N SER A 4 44.45 -42.43 21.82
CA SER A 4 42.98 -42.38 21.91
C SER A 4 42.53 -40.94 22.12
N VAL A 5 41.82 -40.41 21.11
CA VAL A 5 41.17 -39.09 21.14
C VAL A 5 39.82 -39.23 21.85
N THR A 6 39.62 -38.46 22.92
CA THR A 6 38.31 -38.27 23.56
C THR A 6 37.65 -37.03 22.97
N SER A 7 36.42 -37.20 22.50
CA SER A 7 35.62 -36.19 21.82
C SER A 7 35.11 -35.14 22.81
N SER A 8 35.47 -33.87 22.62
CA SER A 8 34.78 -32.74 23.25
C SER A 8 33.46 -32.48 22.52
N GLU A 9 32.34 -32.70 23.20
CA GLU A 9 31.04 -32.22 22.75
C GLU A 9 31.06 -30.68 22.74
N THR A 10 31.04 -30.11 21.53
CA THR A 10 30.83 -28.68 21.33
C THR A 10 29.32 -28.44 21.39
N LEU A 11 28.85 -27.74 22.42
CA LEU A 11 27.48 -27.20 22.46
C LEU A 11 27.25 -26.37 21.20
N ALA A 12 26.46 -26.91 20.26
CA ALA A 12 26.00 -26.16 19.12
C ALA A 12 25.11 -25.02 19.63
N SER A 13 25.50 -23.79 19.32
CA SER A 13 24.68 -22.60 19.47
C SER A 13 23.32 -22.80 18.79
N PRO A 14 22.20 -22.38 19.40
CA PRO A 14 20.90 -22.48 18.77
C PRO A 14 20.89 -21.68 17.46
N PRO A 15 20.14 -22.11 16.44
CA PRO A 15 20.08 -21.43 15.16
C PRO A 15 19.60 -19.98 15.33
N PRO A 16 20.06 -19.05 14.49
CA PRO A 16 19.64 -17.66 14.55
C PRO A 16 18.11 -17.57 14.40
N ASP A 17 17.48 -16.79 15.27
CA ASP A 17 16.05 -16.53 15.28
C ASP A 17 15.66 -15.74 14.02
N ILE A 18 15.38 -16.46 12.94
CA ILE A 18 14.91 -15.94 11.63
C ILE A 18 13.67 -15.07 11.82
N GLN A 19 12.86 -15.34 12.85
CA GLN A 19 11.72 -14.51 13.20
C GLN A 19 12.20 -13.15 13.68
N GLY A 20 13.08 -13.09 14.68
CA GLY A 20 13.66 -11.87 15.24
C GLY A 20 14.29 -10.92 14.22
N GLU A 21 15.01 -11.44 13.23
CA GLU A 21 15.62 -10.61 12.16
C GLU A 21 14.56 -10.01 11.22
N ALA A 22 13.61 -10.81 10.75
CA ALA A 22 12.49 -10.31 9.95
C ALA A 22 11.62 -9.31 10.75
N GLU A 23 11.49 -9.49 12.07
CA GLU A 23 10.81 -8.55 12.96
C GLU A 23 11.50 -7.19 12.98
N ARG A 24 12.85 -7.18 13.02
CA ARG A 24 13.68 -5.97 13.05
C ARG A 24 13.72 -5.25 11.70
N GLU A 25 13.71 -5.99 10.59
CA GLU A 25 13.61 -5.40 9.24
C GLU A 25 12.24 -4.74 8.99
N THR A 26 11.15 -5.38 9.42
CA THR A 26 9.80 -4.81 9.30
C THR A 26 9.69 -3.50 10.12
N LEU A 27 10.27 -3.48 11.33
CA LEU A 27 10.34 -2.27 12.17
C LEU A 27 11.11 -1.15 11.49
N LYS A 28 12.28 -1.45 10.89
CA LYS A 28 13.04 -0.46 10.10
C LYS A 28 12.24 0.05 8.91
N LEU A 29 11.52 -0.83 8.21
CA LEU A 29 10.73 -0.47 7.03
C LEU A 29 9.56 0.46 7.39
N SER A 30 8.85 0.18 8.49
CA SER A 30 7.76 1.02 8.98
C SER A 30 8.21 2.43 9.39
N TYR A 31 9.42 2.57 9.96
CA TYR A 31 10.01 3.87 10.32
C TYR A 31 10.60 4.63 9.12
N ALA A 32 10.77 3.96 7.98
CA ALA A 32 11.44 4.51 6.79
C ALA A 32 10.49 5.11 5.74
N LEU A 33 9.16 4.91 5.86
CA LEU A 33 8.17 5.45 4.93
C LEU A 33 7.98 6.96 5.13
N ARG A 34 8.98 7.76 4.77
CA ARG A 34 8.94 9.22 4.85
C ARG A 34 9.06 9.84 3.48
N GLN A 35 8.15 10.74 3.17
CA GLN A 35 8.24 11.60 1.99
C GLN A 35 9.02 12.86 2.36
N GLN A 36 10.05 13.19 1.58
CA GLN A 36 10.86 14.38 1.77
C GLN A 36 10.33 15.50 0.87
N PRO A 37 9.97 16.67 1.44
CA PRO A 37 9.69 17.84 0.62
C PRO A 37 10.97 18.28 -0.09
N ILE A 38 10.81 18.96 -1.22
CA ILE A 38 11.96 19.56 -1.90
C ILE A 38 12.42 20.74 -1.06
N SER A 39 13.62 20.62 -0.50
CA SER A 39 14.28 21.70 0.22
C SER A 39 15.69 21.87 -0.33
N VAL A 40 16.01 23.07 -0.78
CA VAL A 40 17.37 23.45 -1.17
C VAL A 40 17.87 24.41 -0.10
N THR A 41 18.95 24.05 0.59
CA THR A 41 19.63 24.94 1.54
C THR A 41 20.86 25.50 0.84
N LEU A 42 20.96 26.82 0.77
CA LEU A 42 22.09 27.53 0.16
C LEU A 42 22.79 28.32 1.25
N ASP A 43 24.05 28.00 1.52
CA ASP A 43 24.90 28.80 2.38
C ASP A 43 25.51 29.99 1.62
N GLY A 44 26.17 30.93 2.33
CA GLY A 44 26.70 32.15 1.72
C GLY A 44 27.66 31.88 0.55
N THR A 45 28.49 30.84 0.67
CA THR A 45 29.42 30.43 -0.39
C THR A 45 28.66 29.89 -1.59
N THR A 46 27.66 29.02 -1.39
CA THR A 46 26.86 28.43 -2.47
C THR A 46 26.02 29.49 -3.17
N ILE A 47 25.46 30.46 -2.45
CA ILE A 47 24.76 31.61 -3.04
C ILE A 47 25.72 32.40 -3.93
N PHE A 48 26.91 32.75 -3.42
CA PHE A 48 27.89 33.51 -4.20
C PHE A 48 28.32 32.77 -5.46
N LEU A 49 28.66 31.49 -5.34
CA LEU A 49 29.11 30.67 -6.47
C LEU A 49 28.00 30.45 -7.50
N SER A 50 26.76 30.18 -7.07
CA SER A 50 25.63 30.00 -7.99
C SER A 50 25.27 31.29 -8.72
N ALA A 51 25.32 32.45 -8.04
CA ALA A 51 25.12 33.76 -8.65
C ALA A 51 26.22 34.07 -9.68
N MET A 52 27.49 33.83 -9.32
CA MET A 52 28.62 34.01 -10.24
C MET A 52 28.49 33.09 -11.46
N ALA A 53 28.18 31.81 -11.25
CA ALA A 53 27.97 30.85 -12.34
C ALA A 53 26.83 31.28 -13.27
N LEU A 54 25.72 31.81 -12.73
CA LEU A 54 24.61 32.34 -13.53
C LEU A 54 25.03 33.55 -14.38
N VAL A 55 25.79 34.48 -13.80
CA VAL A 55 26.31 35.66 -14.54
C VAL A 55 27.23 35.24 -15.68
N LEU A 56 28.14 34.29 -15.41
CA LEU A 56 29.04 33.72 -16.42
C LEU A 56 28.24 32.98 -17.50
N LEU A 57 27.25 32.19 -17.13
CA LEU A 57 26.39 31.47 -18.07
C LEU A 57 25.70 32.44 -19.05
N ILE A 58 25.12 33.52 -18.53
CA ILE A 58 24.41 34.52 -19.36
C ILE A 58 25.38 35.31 -20.25
N HIS A 59 26.62 35.56 -19.81
CA HIS A 59 27.60 36.33 -20.58
C HIS A 59 28.31 35.53 -21.67
N PHE A 60 28.59 34.24 -21.41
CA PHE A 60 29.46 33.43 -22.28
C PHE A 60 28.69 32.46 -23.19
N PHE A 61 27.42 32.19 -22.91
CA PHE A 61 26.59 31.30 -23.72
C PHE A 61 25.51 32.09 -24.47
N GLU A 62 25.05 31.53 -25.59
CA GLU A 62 23.86 32.07 -26.26
C GLU A 62 22.65 32.03 -25.32
N SER A 63 21.76 33.02 -25.46
CA SER A 63 20.58 33.18 -24.60
C SER A 63 19.74 31.90 -24.49
N TYR A 64 19.55 31.21 -25.62
CA TYR A 64 18.82 29.93 -25.67
C TYR A 64 19.41 28.86 -24.74
N HIS A 65 20.74 28.71 -24.71
CA HIS A 65 21.40 27.72 -23.87
C HIS A 65 21.34 28.09 -22.38
N ALA A 66 21.51 29.38 -22.06
CA ALA A 66 21.38 29.87 -20.69
C ALA A 66 19.96 29.68 -20.15
N GLU A 67 18.93 30.05 -20.93
CA GLU A 67 17.52 29.86 -20.59
C GLU A 67 17.15 28.38 -20.37
N LEU A 68 17.63 27.50 -21.26
CA LEU A 68 17.40 26.06 -21.14
C LEU A 68 18.00 25.51 -19.83
N LEU A 69 19.25 25.87 -19.52
CA LEU A 69 19.93 25.36 -18.32
C LEU A 69 19.28 25.87 -17.02
N VAL A 70 18.93 27.16 -16.97
CA VAL A 70 18.24 27.75 -15.81
C VAL A 70 16.88 27.08 -15.58
N SER A 71 16.16 26.75 -16.66
CA SER A 71 14.86 26.09 -16.58
C SER A 71 14.99 24.59 -16.24
N LEU A 72 16.02 23.92 -16.74
CA LEU A 72 16.21 22.48 -16.58
C LEU A 72 16.64 22.10 -15.16
N VAL A 73 17.45 22.92 -14.49
CA VAL A 73 17.98 22.60 -13.15
C VAL A 73 16.86 22.35 -12.11
N PRO A 74 15.86 23.23 -11.93
CA PRO A 74 14.74 22.97 -11.02
C PRO A 74 13.96 21.71 -11.40
N VAL A 75 13.75 21.46 -12.70
CA VAL A 75 13.03 20.26 -13.19
C VAL A 75 13.81 18.99 -12.83
N LEU A 76 15.13 18.98 -13.00
CA LEU A 76 15.97 17.84 -12.63
C LEU A 76 15.96 17.60 -11.11
N LEU A 77 16.00 18.66 -10.30
CA LEU A 77 15.89 18.55 -8.84
C LEU A 77 14.52 17.99 -8.42
N LEU A 78 13.44 18.46 -9.06
CA LEU A 78 12.08 17.94 -8.84
C LEU A 78 12.00 16.44 -9.17
N VAL A 79 12.48 16.04 -10.36
CA VAL A 79 12.47 14.64 -10.80
C VAL A 79 13.34 13.77 -9.90
N HIS A 80 14.52 14.25 -9.50
CA HIS A 80 15.41 13.54 -8.60
C HIS A 80 14.76 13.29 -7.24
N ASN A 81 14.20 14.33 -6.62
CA ASN A 81 13.53 14.19 -5.33
C ASN A 81 12.29 13.29 -5.41
N ASP A 82 11.45 13.46 -6.45
CA ASP A 82 10.26 12.62 -6.64
C ASP A 82 10.63 11.16 -6.90
N TYR A 83 11.72 10.90 -7.63
CA TYR A 83 12.24 9.55 -7.83
C TYR A 83 12.72 8.93 -6.51
N HIS A 84 13.46 9.68 -5.69
CA HIS A 84 13.86 9.21 -4.35
C HIS A 84 12.66 8.93 -3.45
N ASN A 85 11.66 9.82 -3.47
CA ASN A 85 10.40 9.60 -2.76
C ASN A 85 9.66 8.35 -3.23
N PHE A 86 9.67 8.06 -4.54
CA PHE A 86 9.14 6.82 -5.11
C PHE A 86 9.90 5.59 -4.59
N LEU A 87 11.24 5.62 -4.56
CA LEU A 87 12.04 4.53 -4.00
C LEU A 87 11.79 4.32 -2.50
N ASN A 88 11.61 5.41 -1.75
CA ASN A 88 11.37 5.38 -0.29
C ASN A 88 10.03 4.74 0.09
N LEU A 89 9.07 4.64 -0.83
CA LEU A 89 7.81 3.90 -0.60
C LEU A 89 8.03 2.37 -0.56
N GLY A 90 9.22 1.91 -0.92
CA GLY A 90 9.62 0.51 -0.90
C GLY A 90 9.17 -0.27 -2.15
N PRO A 91 9.27 -1.60 -2.11
CA PRO A 91 8.82 -2.46 -3.21
C PRO A 91 7.28 -2.50 -3.27
N GLY A 92 6.72 -2.81 -4.44
CA GLY A 92 5.29 -3.00 -4.65
C GLY A 92 4.98 -3.58 -6.04
N GLY A 93 3.76 -3.37 -6.53
CA GLY A 93 3.34 -3.87 -7.85
C GLY A 93 4.18 -3.35 -9.02
N THR A 94 4.70 -2.13 -8.90
CA THR A 94 5.62 -1.50 -9.85
C THR A 94 7.07 -1.68 -9.39
N PRO A 95 7.99 -2.13 -10.26
CA PRO A 95 9.41 -2.22 -9.92
C PRO A 95 9.99 -0.86 -9.49
N SER A 96 10.83 -0.87 -8.44
CA SER A 96 11.56 0.30 -7.94
C SER A 96 12.75 0.67 -8.85
N THR A 97 12.48 0.84 -10.14
CA THR A 97 13.44 1.26 -11.17
C THR A 97 13.00 2.58 -11.79
N PHE A 98 13.92 3.25 -12.50
CA PHE A 98 13.59 4.49 -13.20
C PHE A 98 12.48 4.29 -14.25
N GLN A 99 12.44 3.15 -14.94
CA GLN A 99 11.36 2.81 -15.85
C GLN A 99 10.01 2.66 -15.12
N GLY A 100 10.01 2.05 -13.93
CA GLY A 100 8.83 1.97 -13.07
C GLY A 100 8.34 3.35 -12.64
N TYR A 101 9.26 4.24 -12.27
CA TYR A 101 8.98 5.63 -11.96
C TYR A 101 8.31 6.36 -13.14
N LEU A 102 8.89 6.31 -14.35
CA LEU A 102 8.30 6.94 -15.53
C LEU A 102 6.88 6.43 -15.81
N ARG A 103 6.66 5.11 -15.66
CA ARG A 103 5.34 4.50 -15.81
C ARG A 103 4.34 5.07 -14.79
N ILE A 104 4.72 5.23 -13.53
CA ILE A 104 3.84 5.78 -12.50
C ILE A 104 3.63 7.28 -12.68
N THR A 105 4.64 8.03 -13.09
CA THR A 105 4.49 9.45 -13.44
C THR A 105 3.49 9.63 -14.57
N TRP A 106 3.51 8.76 -15.59
CA TRP A 106 2.48 8.75 -16.62
C TRP A 106 1.08 8.51 -16.05
N PHE A 107 0.89 7.45 -15.25
CA PHE A 107 -0.41 7.14 -14.65
C PHE A 107 -0.90 8.18 -13.65
N ARG A 108 0.01 8.90 -12.97
CA ARG A 108 -0.31 9.98 -12.03
C ARG A 108 -1.09 11.11 -12.68
N MET A 109 -0.82 11.43 -13.96
CA MET A 109 -1.58 12.43 -14.72
C MET A 109 -3.07 12.07 -14.89
N TRP A 110 -3.41 10.79 -14.77
CA TRP A 110 -4.77 10.27 -14.91
C TRP A 110 -5.41 9.92 -13.57
N SER A 111 -4.72 10.18 -12.45
CA SER A 111 -5.22 9.84 -11.13
C SER A 111 -6.54 10.55 -10.80
N LEU A 112 -7.35 9.92 -9.95
CA LEU A 112 -8.55 10.54 -9.41
C LEU A 112 -8.19 11.86 -8.73
N ARG A 113 -8.90 12.94 -9.09
CA ARG A 113 -8.74 14.24 -8.46
C ARG A 113 -9.14 14.22 -6.98
N ASP A 114 -10.19 13.46 -6.66
CA ASP A 114 -10.68 13.28 -5.31
C ASP A 114 -10.85 11.77 -5.02
N PRO A 115 -9.99 11.18 -4.16
CA PRO A 115 -10.10 9.77 -3.79
C PRO A 115 -11.20 9.51 -2.74
N PHE A 116 -11.89 10.53 -2.25
CA PHE A 116 -12.93 10.43 -1.22
C PHE A 116 -14.36 10.45 -1.76
N VAL A 117 -14.53 10.40 -3.09
CA VAL A 117 -15.84 10.29 -3.75
C VAL A 117 -16.06 8.87 -4.25
N ALA A 118 -17.10 8.20 -3.75
CA ALA A 118 -17.48 6.85 -4.16
C ALA A 118 -17.89 6.79 -5.65
N PRO A 119 -17.60 5.67 -6.36
CA PRO A 119 -18.14 5.45 -7.69
C PRO A 119 -19.66 5.26 -7.65
N LYS A 120 -20.33 5.40 -8.79
CA LYS A 120 -21.76 5.09 -8.89
C LYS A 120 -21.98 3.57 -8.98
N PRO A 121 -22.97 3.01 -8.26
CA PRO A 121 -23.37 1.62 -8.42
C PRO A 121 -23.77 1.31 -9.86
N ASP A 122 -23.50 0.08 -10.29
CA ASP A 122 -23.95 -0.45 -11.57
C ASP A 122 -25.05 -1.50 -11.29
N PRO A 123 -26.34 -1.20 -11.59
CA PRO A 123 -27.44 -2.10 -11.26
C PRO A 123 -27.40 -3.43 -12.03
N SER A 124 -26.61 -3.53 -13.09
CA SER A 124 -26.45 -4.77 -13.87
C SER A 124 -25.44 -5.74 -13.24
N ARG A 125 -24.67 -5.29 -12.26
CA ARG A 125 -23.61 -6.07 -11.62
C ARG A 125 -24.12 -6.69 -10.32
N LEU A 126 -23.81 -7.96 -10.11
CA LEU A 126 -24.05 -8.66 -8.85
C LEU A 126 -22.81 -8.59 -7.94
N PRO A 127 -22.98 -8.44 -6.61
CA PRO A 127 -24.24 -8.16 -5.91
C PRO A 127 -24.75 -6.73 -6.22
N THR A 128 -26.07 -6.53 -6.18
CA THR A 128 -26.73 -5.25 -6.53
C THR A 128 -26.63 -4.18 -5.45
N SER A 129 -26.25 -4.57 -4.22
CA SER A 129 -26.13 -3.67 -3.08
C SER A 129 -25.00 -4.11 -2.14
N GLY A 130 -24.50 -3.13 -1.38
CA GLY A 130 -23.52 -3.35 -0.31
C GLY A 130 -24.14 -3.92 0.96
N VAL A 131 -23.29 -4.41 1.86
CA VAL A 131 -23.70 -5.01 3.15
C VAL A 131 -23.28 -4.22 4.39
N LEU A 132 -22.38 -3.24 4.25
CA LEU A 132 -21.85 -2.49 5.39
C LEU A 132 -22.88 -1.66 6.14
N SER A 133 -23.97 -1.28 5.47
CA SER A 133 -25.10 -0.60 6.11
C SER A 133 -25.72 -1.42 7.25
N ARG A 134 -25.61 -2.76 7.21
CA ARG A 134 -26.10 -3.68 8.26
C ARG A 134 -25.27 -3.61 9.54
N TYR A 135 -23.98 -3.28 9.43
CA TYR A 135 -23.02 -3.35 10.53
C TYR A 135 -22.88 -2.04 11.33
N ASN A 136 -23.61 -0.97 10.97
CA ASN A 136 -23.54 0.35 11.62
C ASN A 136 -22.11 0.81 11.90
N LEU A 137 -21.30 0.92 10.84
CA LEU A 137 -19.89 1.24 10.94
C LEU A 137 -19.66 2.56 11.73
N PRO A 138 -18.87 2.55 12.82
CA PRO A 138 -18.61 3.75 13.60
C PRO A 138 -17.74 4.74 12.82
N TYR A 139 -17.72 6.00 13.23
CA TYR A 139 -16.71 6.94 12.72
C TYR A 139 -15.33 6.56 13.24
N ARG A 140 -14.33 6.57 12.37
CA ARG A 140 -12.95 6.39 12.79
C ARG A 140 -12.47 7.60 13.59
N ALA A 141 -11.88 7.36 14.75
CA ALA A 141 -11.42 8.43 15.62
C ALA A 141 -10.19 9.17 15.06
N GLY A 142 -10.25 10.50 15.01
CA GLY A 142 -9.16 11.37 14.58
C GLY A 142 -9.17 11.71 13.08
N PRO A 143 -8.16 12.46 12.62
CA PRO A 143 -8.03 12.79 11.20
C PRO A 143 -7.72 11.54 10.36
N ARG A 144 -7.96 11.62 9.05
CA ARG A 144 -7.54 10.55 8.13
C ARG A 144 -6.02 10.43 8.10
N PRO A 145 -5.48 9.22 7.96
CA PRO A 145 -4.06 9.03 7.72
C PRO A 145 -3.58 9.72 6.45
N THR A 146 -2.33 10.17 6.48
CA THR A 146 -1.62 10.66 5.31
C THR A 146 -1.21 9.48 4.43
N VAL A 147 -1.52 9.55 3.13
CA VAL A 147 -1.19 8.51 2.17
C VAL A 147 -0.39 9.11 1.01
N ALA A 148 0.65 8.39 0.58
CA ALA A 148 1.45 8.77 -0.58
C ALA A 148 1.64 7.61 -1.56
N GLY A 149 2.03 7.97 -2.77
CA GLY A 149 2.24 7.00 -3.84
C GLY A 149 0.96 6.59 -4.57
N ILE A 150 1.17 5.77 -5.60
CA ILE A 150 0.10 5.23 -6.46
C ILE A 150 0.30 3.73 -6.60
N ALA A 151 1.50 3.28 -6.97
CA ALA A 151 1.89 1.88 -6.93
C ALA A 151 3.42 1.82 -6.82
N PRO A 152 3.97 1.60 -5.61
CA PRO A 152 3.26 1.33 -4.35
C PRO A 152 2.47 2.54 -3.83
N GLN A 153 1.38 2.27 -3.10
CA GLN A 153 0.62 3.25 -2.31
C GLN A 153 0.83 2.91 -0.82
N ARG A 154 1.12 3.92 0.02
CA ARG A 154 1.51 3.74 1.42
C ARG A 154 0.85 4.74 2.36
N GLN A 155 0.44 4.24 3.52
CA GLN A 155 0.03 5.02 4.67
C GLN A 155 1.28 5.45 5.44
N LEU A 156 1.46 6.76 5.61
CA LEU A 156 2.69 7.36 6.14
C LEU A 156 2.65 7.64 7.65
N ASP A 157 1.45 7.66 8.23
CA ASP A 157 1.23 7.92 9.65
C ASP A 157 0.14 7.00 10.20
N GLN A 158 -0.14 7.09 11.51
CA GLN A 158 -1.17 6.29 12.18
C GLN A 158 -1.06 4.78 11.89
N HIS A 159 0.18 4.26 11.86
CA HIS A 159 0.45 2.87 11.51
C HIS A 159 -0.33 1.90 12.41
N GLY A 160 -0.84 0.82 11.82
CA GLY A 160 -1.60 -0.18 12.56
C GLY A 160 -0.72 -0.96 13.53
N SER A 161 -1.33 -1.47 14.61
CA SER A 161 -0.56 -2.23 15.57
C SER A 161 -0.09 -3.56 14.98
N ARG A 162 1.13 -3.95 15.34
CA ARG A 162 1.70 -5.23 14.89
C ARG A 162 0.88 -6.43 15.36
N ARG A 163 0.25 -6.32 16.53
CA ARG A 163 -0.68 -7.33 17.05
C ARG A 163 -1.87 -7.47 16.12
N CYS A 164 -2.53 -6.36 15.76
CA CYS A 164 -3.68 -6.36 14.84
C CYS A 164 -3.28 -6.92 13.47
N TYR A 165 -2.15 -6.49 12.91
CA TYR A 165 -1.61 -7.02 11.65
C TYR A 165 -1.40 -8.55 11.68
N ARG A 166 -0.75 -9.08 12.73
CA ARG A 166 -0.53 -10.54 12.88
C ARG A 166 -1.86 -11.29 13.05
N THR A 167 -2.78 -10.75 13.85
CA THR A 167 -4.11 -11.33 14.07
C THR A 167 -4.90 -11.38 12.77
N LEU A 168 -4.86 -10.32 11.97
CA LEU A 168 -5.55 -10.23 10.69
C LEU A 168 -5.04 -11.27 9.70
N ARG A 169 -3.72 -11.35 9.51
CA ARG A 169 -3.08 -12.37 8.65
C ARG A 169 -3.41 -13.79 9.08
N ARG A 170 -3.39 -14.07 10.39
CA ARG A 170 -3.77 -15.39 10.94
C ARG A 170 -5.24 -15.70 10.69
N SER A 171 -6.13 -14.71 10.86
CA SER A 171 -7.57 -14.89 10.64
C SER A 171 -7.86 -15.19 9.17
N MET A 172 -7.19 -14.51 8.22
CA MET A 172 -7.26 -14.83 6.79
C MET A 172 -6.79 -16.25 6.48
N ALA A 173 -5.61 -16.64 7.01
CA ALA A 173 -5.07 -17.98 6.80
C ALA A 173 -5.96 -19.07 7.41
N LYS A 174 -6.54 -18.82 8.59
CA LYS A 174 -7.47 -19.74 9.24
C LYS A 174 -8.75 -19.91 8.43
N LEU A 175 -9.34 -18.82 7.93
CA LEU A 175 -10.52 -18.89 7.08
C LEU A 175 -10.26 -19.75 5.82
N ALA A 176 -9.12 -19.53 5.16
CA ALA A 176 -8.71 -20.34 4.03
C ALA A 176 -8.51 -21.82 4.37
N ALA A 177 -7.91 -22.12 5.53
CA ALA A 177 -7.73 -23.49 6.00
C ALA A 177 -9.06 -24.18 6.38
N GLN A 178 -10.03 -23.43 6.91
CA GLN A 178 -11.35 -23.96 7.27
C GLN A 178 -12.25 -24.21 6.06
N LYS A 179 -12.11 -23.38 5.02
CA LYS A 179 -12.94 -23.43 3.80
C LYS A 179 -12.06 -23.51 2.54
N PRO A 180 -11.21 -24.55 2.40
CA PRO A 180 -10.19 -24.62 1.35
C PRO A 180 -10.74 -24.74 -0.07
N THR A 181 -12.00 -25.18 -0.22
CA THR A 181 -12.71 -25.24 -1.50
C THR A 181 -13.22 -23.88 -1.98
N LYS A 182 -13.36 -22.90 -1.07
CA LYS A 182 -13.82 -21.55 -1.39
C LYS A 182 -12.71 -20.53 -1.38
N PHE A 183 -11.77 -20.66 -0.45
CA PHE A 183 -10.74 -19.67 -0.19
C PHE A 183 -9.32 -20.24 -0.28
N GLY A 184 -8.37 -19.36 -0.56
CA GLY A 184 -6.93 -19.63 -0.49
C GLY A 184 -6.18 -18.39 -0.03
N THR A 185 -4.97 -18.57 0.48
CA THR A 185 -4.06 -17.46 0.75
C THR A 185 -2.78 -17.61 -0.04
N GLU A 186 -2.42 -16.56 -0.78
CA GLU A 186 -1.18 -16.50 -1.56
C GLU A 186 -0.60 -15.09 -1.50
N LYS A 187 0.45 -14.86 -2.28
CA LYS A 187 1.05 -13.54 -2.47
C LYS A 187 0.14 -12.70 -3.37
N SER A 188 -0.10 -11.42 -3.02
CA SER A 188 -0.95 -10.53 -3.84
C SER A 188 -0.44 -10.44 -5.28
N CYS A 189 -1.35 -10.48 -6.26
CA CYS A 189 -0.95 -10.31 -7.66
C CYS A 189 -0.94 -8.85 -8.13
N LEU A 190 -1.60 -7.94 -7.41
CA LEU A 190 -1.46 -6.49 -7.63
C LEU A 190 -0.22 -5.93 -6.94
N GLU A 191 -0.06 -6.20 -5.65
CA GLU A 191 1.05 -5.65 -4.86
C GLU A 191 2.36 -6.43 -5.08
N LYS A 192 2.26 -7.69 -5.54
CA LYS A 192 3.40 -8.60 -5.73
C LYS A 192 4.24 -8.77 -4.46
N HIS A 193 3.65 -8.49 -3.30
CA HIS A 193 4.17 -8.60 -1.93
C HIS A 193 2.97 -8.76 -0.98
N GLY A 194 3.21 -9.12 0.29
CA GLY A 194 2.15 -9.27 1.28
C GLY A 194 1.28 -10.51 1.13
N LEU A 195 0.57 -10.85 2.21
CA LEU A 195 -0.43 -11.92 2.24
C LEU A 195 -1.74 -11.41 1.66
N ALA A 196 -2.31 -12.18 0.74
CA ALA A 196 -3.61 -11.93 0.14
C ALA A 196 -4.57 -13.11 0.35
N LEU A 197 -5.85 -12.81 0.51
CA LEU A 197 -6.96 -13.76 0.54
C LEU A 197 -7.61 -13.80 -0.84
N PHE A 198 -7.80 -14.99 -1.37
CA PHE A 198 -8.40 -15.24 -2.68
C PHE A 198 -9.67 -16.06 -2.58
N ALA A 199 -10.64 -15.76 -3.43
CA ALA A 199 -11.79 -16.61 -3.75
C ALA A 199 -11.45 -17.53 -4.93
N ARG A 200 -11.78 -18.82 -4.83
CA ARG A 200 -11.59 -19.79 -5.93
C ARG A 200 -12.63 -19.67 -7.03
N HIS A 201 -13.87 -19.29 -6.68
CA HIS A 201 -14.99 -19.15 -7.62
C HIS A 201 -15.65 -17.77 -7.47
N PRO A 202 -14.95 -16.68 -7.80
CA PRO A 202 -15.48 -15.33 -7.65
C PRO A 202 -16.56 -15.04 -8.70
N LEU A 203 -17.66 -14.40 -8.28
CA LEU A 203 -18.62 -13.78 -9.20
C LEU A 203 -18.02 -12.53 -9.84
N GLN A 204 -17.21 -11.80 -9.07
CA GLN A 204 -16.52 -10.59 -9.50
C GLN A 204 -15.01 -10.79 -9.44
N THR A 205 -14.35 -10.74 -10.59
CA THR A 205 -12.89 -10.94 -10.67
C THR A 205 -12.16 -9.61 -10.60
N THR A 206 -11.36 -9.44 -9.55
CA THR A 206 -10.20 -8.55 -9.56
C THR A 206 -8.98 -9.43 -9.30
N CYS A 207 -7.96 -9.36 -10.16
CA CYS A 207 -6.73 -10.14 -10.03
C CYS A 207 -6.94 -11.61 -9.61
N GLN A 208 -7.54 -12.43 -10.48
CA GLN A 208 -7.75 -13.88 -10.20
C GLN A 208 -8.56 -14.20 -8.93
N GLY A 209 -9.43 -13.28 -8.49
CA GLY A 209 -10.30 -13.50 -7.31
C GLY A 209 -9.69 -13.00 -6.00
N GLU A 210 -8.68 -12.13 -6.06
CA GLU A 210 -8.13 -11.46 -4.89
C GLU A 210 -9.21 -10.62 -4.19
N ILE A 211 -9.51 -10.98 -2.94
CA ILE A 211 -10.49 -10.27 -2.10
C ILE A 211 -9.81 -9.10 -1.40
N CYS A 212 -8.69 -9.38 -0.75
CA CYS A 212 -7.97 -8.40 0.06
C CYS A 212 -6.50 -8.81 0.19
N HIS A 213 -5.60 -7.83 0.15
CA HIS A 213 -4.20 -8.02 0.56
C HIS A 213 -3.76 -7.00 1.60
N VAL A 214 -2.83 -7.43 2.45
CA VAL A 214 -2.28 -6.60 3.53
C VAL A 214 -0.84 -6.24 3.21
N HIS A 215 -0.51 -4.96 3.32
CA HIS A 215 0.87 -4.48 3.19
C HIS A 215 1.69 -4.89 4.41
N ASP A 216 2.92 -5.35 4.17
CA ASP A 216 3.84 -5.72 5.25
C ASP A 216 4.50 -4.49 5.89
N SER A 217 4.56 -3.37 5.17
CA SER A 217 5.31 -2.16 5.59
C SER A 217 4.52 -1.22 6.51
N ASP A 218 3.24 -0.96 6.19
CA ASP A 218 2.39 0.00 6.91
C ASP A 218 1.11 -0.63 7.50
N HIS A 219 0.90 -1.92 7.23
CA HIS A 219 -0.27 -2.73 7.65
C HIS A 219 -1.61 -2.24 7.11
N SER A 220 -1.60 -1.30 6.17
CA SER A 220 -2.79 -0.94 5.39
C SER A 220 -3.10 -2.03 4.38
N MET A 221 -4.23 -1.92 3.70
CA MET A 221 -4.71 -2.99 2.84
C MET A 221 -5.48 -2.46 1.67
N HIS A 222 -5.50 -3.26 0.61
CA HIS A 222 -6.37 -3.00 -0.53
C HIS A 222 -7.35 -4.14 -0.77
N MET A 223 -8.53 -3.76 -1.24
CA MET A 223 -9.62 -4.66 -1.58
C MET A 223 -10.58 -3.99 -2.56
N CYS A 224 -11.46 -4.79 -3.15
CA CYS A 224 -12.61 -4.30 -3.91
C CYS A 224 -13.87 -4.40 -3.05
N LEU A 225 -14.68 -3.34 -3.04
CA LEU A 225 -15.94 -3.27 -2.32
C LEU A 225 -17.09 -2.88 -3.25
N HIS A 226 -18.33 -3.19 -2.87
CA HIS A 226 -19.48 -2.64 -3.58
C HIS A 226 -19.48 -1.10 -3.48
N PRO A 227 -19.88 -0.33 -4.52
CA PRO A 227 -19.91 1.13 -4.45
C PRO A 227 -20.67 1.73 -3.24
N ASP A 228 -21.73 1.06 -2.77
CA ASP A 228 -22.44 1.45 -1.54
C ASP A 228 -21.56 1.30 -0.30
N ASP A 229 -20.78 0.22 -0.21
CA ASP A 229 -19.86 -0.05 0.90
C ASP A 229 -18.66 0.90 0.86
N ILE A 230 -18.16 1.21 -0.34
CA ILE A 230 -17.15 2.26 -0.55
C ILE A 230 -17.66 3.58 0.03
N LYS A 231 -18.90 3.97 -0.31
CA LYS A 231 -19.49 5.21 0.22
C LYS A 231 -19.48 5.22 1.75
N HIS A 232 -19.91 4.14 2.40
CA HIS A 232 -19.91 4.03 3.87
C HIS A 232 -18.50 4.10 4.46
N VAL A 233 -17.54 3.36 3.90
CA VAL A 233 -16.12 3.36 4.33
C VAL A 233 -15.52 4.76 4.23
N LEU A 234 -15.77 5.44 3.10
CA LEU A 234 -15.28 6.79 2.86
C LEU A 234 -15.92 7.76 3.85
N GLU A 235 -17.24 7.83 3.96
CA GLU A 235 -17.96 8.74 4.87
C GLU A 235 -17.54 8.57 6.34
N LYS A 236 -17.26 7.33 6.76
CA LYS A 236 -16.90 7.00 8.14
C LYS A 236 -15.41 7.11 8.46
N GLY A 237 -14.55 7.41 7.48
CA GLY A 237 -13.13 7.66 7.75
C GLY A 237 -12.21 6.43 7.69
N TRP A 238 -12.68 5.30 7.17
CA TRP A 238 -11.95 4.02 7.23
C TRP A 238 -11.02 3.76 6.05
N GLY A 239 -11.14 4.53 4.97
CA GLY A 239 -10.29 4.37 3.81
C GLY A 239 -10.37 5.50 2.81
N GLN A 240 -9.73 5.28 1.66
CA GLN A 240 -9.76 6.13 0.48
C GLN A 240 -9.71 5.28 -0.78
N ARG A 241 -10.18 5.80 -1.91
CA ARG A 241 -10.06 5.08 -3.18
C ARG A 241 -8.61 5.06 -3.65
N HIS A 242 -8.25 4.00 -4.38
CA HIS A 242 -6.94 3.94 -5.02
C HIS A 242 -6.86 5.04 -6.11
N PRO A 243 -5.76 5.80 -6.26
CA PRO A 243 -5.68 6.90 -7.23
C PRO A 243 -5.95 6.47 -8.68
N LEU A 244 -5.65 5.21 -9.02
CA LEU A 244 -5.95 4.63 -10.33
C LEU A 244 -7.34 4.01 -10.46
N ALA A 245 -8.20 4.03 -9.44
CA ALA A 245 -9.55 3.47 -9.49
C ALA A 245 -10.54 4.34 -10.30
N TRP A 246 -10.09 4.98 -11.37
CA TRP A 246 -10.93 5.76 -12.27
C TRP A 246 -11.52 4.90 -13.39
N ARG A 247 -12.60 5.39 -14.01
CA ARG A 247 -13.15 4.85 -15.26
C ARG A 247 -12.97 5.88 -16.37
N SER A 248 -12.38 5.48 -17.48
CA SER A 248 -12.25 6.32 -18.69
C SER A 248 -12.63 5.51 -19.91
N ARG A 249 -13.18 6.17 -20.92
CA ARG A 249 -13.41 5.57 -22.24
C ARG A 249 -12.14 5.51 -23.08
N LEU A 250 -11.15 6.36 -22.78
CA LEU A 250 -9.94 6.54 -23.58
C LEU A 250 -8.78 5.65 -23.14
N LEU A 251 -8.68 5.38 -21.84
CA LEU A 251 -7.60 4.60 -21.26
C LEU A 251 -8.20 3.54 -20.34
N LYS A 252 -7.61 2.34 -20.32
CA LYS A 252 -7.99 1.30 -19.36
C LYS A 252 -7.20 1.49 -18.07
N SER A 253 -7.89 1.56 -16.94
CA SER A 253 -7.22 1.56 -15.64
C SER A 253 -6.60 0.19 -15.36
N PRO A 254 -5.40 0.13 -14.75
CA PRO A 254 -4.80 -1.13 -14.32
C PRO A 254 -5.52 -1.79 -13.12
N VAL A 255 -6.38 -1.05 -12.42
CA VAL A 255 -7.13 -1.55 -11.25
C VAL A 255 -8.63 -1.36 -11.43
N SER A 256 -9.42 -2.08 -10.64
CA SER A 256 -10.88 -1.89 -10.62
C SER A 256 -11.24 -0.47 -10.17
N ALA A 257 -12.34 0.06 -10.68
CA ALA A 257 -12.89 1.35 -10.21
C ALA A 257 -13.37 1.30 -8.75
N ASP A 258 -13.60 0.08 -8.26
CA ASP A 258 -14.12 -0.23 -6.94
C ASP A 258 -12.98 -0.59 -5.95
N PHE A 259 -11.73 -0.37 -6.39
CA PHE A 259 -10.54 -0.66 -5.60
C PHE A 259 -10.25 0.45 -4.60
N VAL A 260 -10.15 0.07 -3.34
CA VAL A 260 -9.96 0.98 -2.21
C VAL A 260 -8.74 0.59 -1.39
N MET A 261 -8.20 1.56 -0.67
CA MET A 261 -7.27 1.39 0.42
C MET A 261 -8.03 1.52 1.73
N ILE A 262 -7.97 0.49 2.57
CA ILE A 262 -8.46 0.52 3.95
C ILE A 262 -7.26 0.75 4.87
N TYR A 263 -7.43 1.67 5.81
CA TYR A 263 -6.36 2.08 6.71
C TYR A 263 -6.05 0.99 7.75
N ALA A 264 -4.80 0.97 8.20
CA ALA A 264 -4.33 -0.02 9.14
C ALA A 264 -5.02 0.10 10.51
N PRO A 265 -5.50 -1.01 11.13
CA PRO A 265 -6.17 -0.97 12.43
C PRO A 265 -5.17 -0.71 13.57
N ARG A 266 -5.47 0.26 14.42
CA ARG A 266 -4.61 0.68 15.55
C ARG A 266 -4.80 -0.16 16.81
N ASP A 267 -6.00 -0.70 17.02
CA ASP A 267 -6.37 -1.47 18.21
C ASP A 267 -7.38 -2.59 17.88
N ASP A 268 -7.80 -3.32 18.91
CA ASP A 268 -8.73 -4.45 18.77
C ASP A 268 -10.14 -4.00 18.31
N GLN A 269 -10.56 -2.76 18.61
CA GLN A 269 -11.85 -2.22 18.16
C GLN A 269 -11.79 -1.89 16.66
N GLU A 270 -10.74 -1.20 16.21
CA GLU A 270 -10.53 -0.95 14.78
C GLU A 270 -10.34 -2.25 13.99
N LEU A 271 -9.69 -3.26 14.59
CA LEU A 271 -9.51 -4.56 13.96
C LEU A 271 -10.85 -5.23 13.66
N GLN A 272 -11.82 -5.17 14.59
CA GLN A 272 -13.16 -5.71 14.35
C GLN A 272 -13.87 -4.98 13.20
N VAL A 273 -13.75 -3.66 13.14
CA VAL A 273 -14.33 -2.88 12.03
C VAL A 273 -13.68 -3.27 10.70
N VAL A 274 -12.35 -3.41 10.66
CA VAL A 274 -11.62 -3.86 9.47
C VAL A 274 -12.04 -5.27 9.05
N CYS A 275 -12.25 -6.20 9.99
CA CYS A 275 -12.80 -7.52 9.69
C CYS A 275 -14.19 -7.43 9.03
N ASN A 276 -15.10 -6.61 9.54
CA ASN A 276 -16.42 -6.41 8.93
C ASN A 276 -16.30 -5.83 7.49
N ILE A 277 -15.32 -4.96 7.24
CA ILE A 277 -15.04 -4.44 5.89
C ILE A 277 -14.51 -5.55 4.96
N ILE A 278 -13.66 -6.46 5.45
CA ILE A 278 -13.20 -7.62 4.68
C ILE A 278 -14.36 -8.58 4.38
N GLU A 279 -15.30 -8.75 5.32
CA GLU A 279 -16.52 -9.53 5.08
C GLU A 279 -17.38 -8.90 3.99
N ALA A 280 -17.47 -7.57 3.93
CA ALA A 280 -18.10 -6.87 2.82
C ALA A 280 -17.35 -7.05 1.48
N ALA A 281 -16.02 -7.13 1.51
CA ALA A 281 -15.24 -7.49 0.32
C ALA A 281 -15.53 -8.92 -0.14
N MET A 282 -15.65 -9.88 0.79
CA MET A 282 -16.05 -11.25 0.48
C MET A 282 -17.46 -11.30 -0.11
N TRP A 283 -18.42 -10.57 0.48
CA TRP A 283 -19.77 -10.40 -0.08
C TRP A 283 -19.70 -9.85 -1.51
N TYR A 284 -18.90 -8.83 -1.76
CA TYR A 284 -18.79 -8.25 -3.10
C TYR A 284 -18.18 -9.22 -4.13
N THR A 285 -17.23 -10.06 -3.71
CA THR A 285 -16.58 -11.04 -4.57
C THR A 285 -17.45 -12.27 -4.84
N LEU A 286 -18.24 -12.72 -3.85
CA LEU A 286 -18.95 -14.01 -3.86
C LEU A 286 -20.48 -13.92 -3.87
N ALA A 287 -21.06 -12.79 -3.48
CA ALA A 287 -22.49 -12.61 -3.14
C ALA A 287 -23.00 -13.63 -2.09
N GLU A 288 -22.13 -14.03 -1.16
CA GLU A 288 -22.45 -14.91 -0.03
C GLU A 288 -22.01 -14.23 1.28
N ASP A 289 -22.83 -14.37 2.33
CA ASP A 289 -22.46 -13.93 3.67
C ASP A 289 -21.41 -14.89 4.25
N VAL A 290 -20.22 -14.37 4.55
CA VAL A 290 -19.11 -15.12 5.11
C VAL A 290 -18.56 -14.36 6.30
N GLU A 291 -18.69 -14.96 7.48
CA GLU A 291 -18.03 -14.47 8.68
C GLU A 291 -16.57 -14.91 8.70
N MET A 292 -15.68 -13.95 8.89
CA MET A 292 -14.25 -14.17 9.03
C MET A 292 -13.91 -14.58 10.47
N GLY A 293 -14.49 -13.86 11.44
CA GLY A 293 -14.17 -13.96 12.87
C GLY A 293 -12.75 -13.49 13.22
N ILE A 294 -12.55 -12.91 14.41
CA ILE A 294 -11.21 -12.56 14.90
C ILE A 294 -10.60 -13.77 15.61
N TYR A 295 -9.45 -14.25 15.13
CA TYR A 295 -8.72 -15.31 15.82
C TYR A 295 -7.61 -14.76 16.73
N LEU A 296 -7.95 -14.57 18.01
CA LEU A 296 -6.97 -14.34 19.06
C LEU A 296 -6.30 -15.67 19.43
N LYS A 297 -4.96 -15.75 19.34
CA LYS A 297 -4.23 -16.89 19.87
C LYS A 297 -4.36 -16.82 21.40
N THR A 298 -5.12 -17.71 22.03
CA THR A 298 -4.95 -18.00 23.46
C THR A 298 -3.52 -18.47 23.65
N THR A 299 -2.80 -17.77 24.53
CA THR A 299 -1.40 -17.99 24.89
C THR A 299 -1.06 -19.45 25.10
#